data_AF-A0A848T4W7-F1
#
_entry.id   AF-A0A848T4W7-F1
#
_cell.length_a   1.000
_cell.length_b   1.000
_cell.length_c   1.000
_cell.angle_alpha   90.00
_cell.angle_beta   90.00
_cell.angle_gamma   90.00
#
_symmetry.space_group_name_H-M   'P 1'
#
loop_
_entity.id
_entity.type
_entity.pdbx_description
1 polymer ?
#
loop_
_entity_poly.entity_id
_entity_poly.type
_entity_poly.pdbx_seq_one_letter_code
_entity_poly.pdbx_strand_id
1 'polypeptide(L)'
;MIALYDGYCNLCSSSVQFILKHERAPIIKFAALQSEIGGQLKSKYNIDPEYSDSFILIEKDTAFFRSDAALRTCKYLKGVLRIAPVFLIFPRIIRDSIYNRIAASRYSLFGKKDRCWIPSAEIKNRFLDI
;
A
#
# COMPACT_ATOMS: atom_id res chain seq x y z
N MET A 1 3.98 2.71 11.57
CA MET A 1 3.73 2.91 10.12
C MET A 1 2.56 2.03 9.74
N ILE A 2 1.59 2.56 9.02
CA ILE A 2 0.38 1.83 8.62
C ILE A 2 0.25 1.91 7.11
N ALA A 3 0.13 0.75 6.46
CA ALA A 3 -0.16 0.64 5.04
C ALA A 3 -1.66 0.32 4.88
N LEU A 4 -2.41 1.29 4.35
CA LEU A 4 -3.80 1.07 3.97
C LEU A 4 -3.85 0.49 2.56
N TYR A 5 -4.73 -0.48 2.35
CA TYR A 5 -4.90 -1.13 1.07
C TYR A 5 -6.36 -1.41 0.75
N ASP A 6 -6.69 -1.48 -0.53
CA ASP A 6 -8.00 -1.93 -1.00
C ASP A 6 -8.07 -3.47 -1.02
N GLY A 7 -8.94 -4.04 -0.17
CA GLY A 7 -9.14 -5.48 -0.06
C GLY A 7 -9.74 -6.15 -1.30
N TYR A 8 -10.41 -5.39 -2.18
CA TYR A 8 -10.99 -5.90 -3.43
C TYR A 8 -10.02 -5.83 -4.62
N CYS A 9 -8.90 -5.09 -4.46
CA CYS A 9 -7.89 -4.93 -5.50
C CYS A 9 -6.79 -6.00 -5.37
N ASN A 10 -6.61 -6.81 -6.42
CA ASN A 10 -5.55 -7.81 -6.48
C ASN A 10 -4.15 -7.20 -6.40
N LEU A 11 -3.93 -6.05 -7.04
CA LEU A 11 -2.65 -5.35 -7.02
C LEU A 11 -2.30 -4.88 -5.59
N CYS A 12 -3.26 -4.26 -4.89
CA CYS A 12 -3.08 -3.81 -3.51
C CYS A 12 -2.80 -4.98 -2.58
N SER A 13 -3.59 -6.05 -2.68
CA SER A 13 -3.40 -7.27 -1.89
C SER A 13 -2.06 -7.96 -2.17
N SER A 14 -1.66 -8.04 -3.44
CA SER A 14 -0.36 -8.62 -3.84
C SER A 14 0.80 -7.76 -3.33
N SER A 15 0.63 -6.45 -3.29
CA SER A 15 1.62 -5.52 -2.72
C SER A 15 1.82 -5.78 -1.22
N VAL A 16 0.75 -6.00 -0.45
CA VAL A 16 0.85 -6.37 0.97
C VAL A 16 1.62 -7.68 1.16
N GLN A 17 1.28 -8.72 0.39
CA GLN A 17 1.99 -10.00 0.45
C GLN A 17 3.46 -9.87 0.05
N PHE A 18 3.75 -9.06 -0.98
CA PHE A 18 5.10 -8.77 -1.42
C PHE A 18 5.90 -8.07 -0.32
N ILE A 19 5.30 -7.10 0.38
CA ILE A 19 5.92 -6.40 1.50
C ILE A 19 6.24 -7.38 2.63
N LEU A 20 5.27 -8.19 3.06
CA LEU A 20 5.47 -9.18 4.13
C LEU A 20 6.61 -10.17 3.81
N LYS A 21 6.74 -10.58 2.54
CA LYS A 21 7.81 -11.50 2.11
C LYS A 21 9.20 -10.85 2.08
N HIS A 22 9.27 -9.54 1.80
CA HIS A 22 10.54 -8.84 1.57
C HIS A 22 10.88 -7.79 2.63
N GLU A 23 10.06 -7.61 3.67
CA GLU A 23 10.33 -6.64 4.73
C GLU A 23 11.61 -7.00 5.49
N ARG A 24 12.37 -5.96 5.87
CA ARG A 24 13.59 -6.14 6.66
C ARG A 24 13.27 -6.49 8.10
N ALA A 25 12.22 -5.90 8.63
CA ALA A 25 11.78 -6.06 10.00
C ALA A 25 10.26 -5.94 10.05
N PRO A 26 9.59 -6.61 10.99
CA PRO A 26 8.16 -6.52 11.15
C PRO A 26 7.79 -5.17 11.78
N ILE A 27 7.77 -4.08 11.01
CA ILE A 27 7.39 -2.72 11.48
C ILE A 27 6.17 -2.11 10.77
N ILE A 28 5.74 -2.70 9.66
CA ILE A 28 4.62 -2.23 8.84
C ILE A 28 3.33 -2.90 9.29
N LYS A 29 2.37 -2.14 9.82
CA LYS A 29 1.01 -2.64 10.07
C LYS A 29 0.14 -2.40 8.84
N PHE A 30 -0.89 -3.22 8.65
CA PHE A 30 -1.80 -3.16 7.51
C PHE A 30 -3.23 -2.94 8.00
N ALA A 31 -4.05 -2.28 7.19
CA ALA A 31 -5.49 -2.22 7.41
C ALA A 31 -6.22 -2.07 6.08
N ALA A 32 -7.35 -2.77 5.90
CA ALA A 32 -8.19 -2.57 4.73
C ALA A 32 -8.89 -1.21 4.78
N LEU A 33 -8.98 -0.52 3.64
CA LEU A 33 -9.68 0.77 3.51
C LEU A 33 -11.20 0.68 3.78
N GLN A 34 -11.77 -0.52 3.67
CA GLN A 34 -13.18 -0.83 3.89
C GLN A 34 -13.48 -1.27 5.32
N SER A 35 -12.46 -1.46 6.16
CA SER A 35 -12.65 -1.76 7.58
C SER A 35 -13.02 -0.51 8.37
N GLU A 36 -13.58 -0.70 9.57
CA GLU A 36 -13.91 0.39 10.50
C GLU A 36 -12.66 1.22 10.84
N ILE A 37 -11.55 0.57 11.17
CA ILE A 37 -10.28 1.24 11.47
C ILE A 37 -9.71 1.97 10.24
N GLY A 38 -9.92 1.42 9.03
CA GLY A 38 -9.61 2.10 7.78
C GLY A 38 -10.42 3.40 7.62
N GLY A 39 -11.71 3.38 7.96
CA GLY A 39 -12.58 4.56 8.01
C GLY A 39 -12.09 5.63 9.00
N GLN A 40 -11.73 5.21 10.20
CA GLN A 40 -11.18 6.10 11.23
C GLN A 40 -9.85 6.73 10.78
N LEU A 41 -8.95 5.94 10.17
CA LEU A 41 -7.67 6.43 9.66
C LEU A 41 -7.85 7.40 8.49
N LYS A 42 -8.79 7.12 7.57
CA LYS A 42 -9.14 8.08 6.49
C LYS A 42 -9.58 9.42 7.05
N SER A 43 -10.46 9.41 8.04
CA SER A 43 -10.95 10.63 8.69
C SER A 43 -9.84 11.35 9.44
N LYS A 44 -9.02 10.62 10.20
CA LYS A 44 -7.92 11.18 10.99
C LYS A 44 -6.86 11.88 10.13
N TYR A 45 -6.56 11.33 8.95
CA TYR A 45 -5.51 11.84 8.06
C TYR A 45 -6.07 12.65 6.87
N ASN A 46 -7.36 13.00 6.89
CA ASN A 46 -8.03 13.73 5.80
C ASN A 46 -7.73 13.15 4.41
N ILE A 47 -7.82 11.82 4.29
CA ILE A 47 -7.57 11.13 3.03
C ILE A 47 -8.73 11.42 2.08
N ASP A 48 -8.41 12.02 0.92
CA ASP A 48 -9.41 12.30 -0.11
C ASP A 48 -10.06 10.99 -0.61
N PRO A 49 -11.40 10.96 -0.74
CA PRO A 49 -12.13 9.83 -1.32
C PRO A 49 -11.57 9.31 -2.64
N GLU A 50 -10.96 10.18 -3.47
CA GLU A 50 -10.35 9.80 -4.75
C GLU A 50 -9.23 8.76 -4.62
N TYR A 51 -8.63 8.61 -3.44
CA TYR A 51 -7.58 7.63 -3.15
C TYR A 51 -8.10 6.35 -2.48
N SER A 52 -9.42 6.20 -2.31
CA SER A 52 -10.06 5.10 -1.54
C SER A 52 -9.89 3.70 -2.15
N ASP A 53 -9.33 3.60 -3.35
CA ASP A 53 -9.06 2.35 -4.06
C ASP A 53 -7.55 2.10 -4.26
N SER A 54 -6.70 2.89 -3.60
CA SER A 54 -5.27 2.91 -3.84
C SER A 54 -4.44 2.52 -2.61
N PHE A 55 -3.18 2.16 -2.81
CA PHE A 55 -2.27 1.82 -1.72
C PHE A 55 -1.75 3.11 -1.06
N ILE A 56 -1.96 3.24 0.25
CA ILE A 56 -1.64 4.46 1.02
C ILE A 56 -0.70 4.09 2.15
N LEU A 57 0.33 4.90 2.37
CA LEU A 57 1.28 4.72 3.46
C LEU A 57 1.18 5.88 4.45
N ILE A 58 0.90 5.59 5.70
CA ILE A 58 0.93 6.55 6.81
C ILE A 58 2.27 6.40 7.54
N GLU A 59 3.10 7.43 7.42
CA GLU A 59 4.44 7.52 8.03
C GLU A 59 4.61 8.89 8.69
N LYS A 60 4.97 8.90 9.98
CA LYS A 60 5.20 10.14 10.78
C LYS A 60 4.05 11.15 10.63
N ASP A 61 2.83 10.68 10.86
CA ASP A 61 1.59 11.44 10.76
C ASP A 61 1.26 12.03 9.39
N THR A 62 1.96 11.60 8.35
CA THR A 62 1.71 12.02 6.96
C THR A 62 1.21 10.84 6.14
N ALA A 63 0.12 11.06 5.39
CA ALA A 63 -0.38 10.10 4.40
C ALA A 63 0.32 10.32 3.05
N PHE A 64 0.89 9.26 2.50
CA PHE A 64 1.50 9.21 1.18
C PHE A 64 0.66 8.32 0.26
N PHE A 65 0.55 8.72 -1.01
CA PHE A 65 -0.32 8.09 -1.99
C PHE A 65 0.49 7.60 -3.20
N ARG A 66 -0.11 6.74 -4.02
CA ARG A 66 0.41 6.34 -5.33
C ARG A 66 1.89 5.94 -5.31
N SER A 67 2.69 6.50 -6.23
CA SER A 67 4.10 6.21 -6.37
C SER A 67 4.91 6.63 -5.12
N ASP A 68 4.50 7.70 -4.42
CA ASP A 68 5.15 8.12 -3.17
C ASP A 68 4.98 7.04 -2.09
N ALA A 69 3.79 6.47 -1.93
CA ALA A 69 3.51 5.40 -0.98
C ALA A 69 4.36 4.14 -1.29
N ALA A 70 4.38 3.72 -2.55
CA ALA A 70 5.12 2.54 -3.00
C ALA A 70 6.62 2.70 -2.78
N LEU A 71 7.21 3.81 -3.23
CA LEU A 71 8.65 4.06 -3.11
C LEU A 71 9.09 4.27 -1.67
N ARG A 72 8.28 4.93 -0.83
CA ARG A 72 8.58 5.04 0.60
C ARG A 72 8.54 3.70 1.30
N THR A 73 7.58 2.86 0.96
CA THR A 73 7.50 1.48 1.50
C THR A 73 8.77 0.69 1.15
N CYS A 74 9.32 0.88 -0.06
CA CYS A 74 10.53 0.21 -0.49
C CYS A 74 11.77 0.48 0.38
N LYS A 75 11.83 1.61 1.11
CA LYS A 75 12.90 1.90 2.10
C LYS A 75 13.01 0.82 3.18
N TYR A 76 11.90 0.16 3.48
CA TYR A 76 11.77 -0.81 4.56
C TYR A 76 11.91 -2.27 4.07
N LEU A 77 12.15 -2.47 2.78
CA LEU A 77 12.33 -3.77 2.17
C LEU A 77 13.82 -4.15 2.10
N LYS A 78 14.08 -5.44 1.83
CA LYS A 78 15.41 -6.04 1.68
C LYS A 78 15.98 -5.81 0.27
N GLY A 79 17.30 -5.89 0.16
CA GLY A 79 18.03 -5.94 -1.12
C GLY A 79 17.90 -4.67 -1.97
N VAL A 80 17.85 -4.87 -3.30
CA VAL A 80 17.74 -3.82 -4.33
C VAL A 80 16.45 -2.99 -4.23
N LEU A 81 15.44 -3.45 -3.48
CA LEU A 81 14.24 -2.66 -3.27
C LEU A 81 14.52 -1.43 -2.40
N ARG A 82 15.52 -1.49 -1.50
CA ARG A 82 15.91 -0.35 -0.66
C ARG A 82 16.42 0.85 -1.45
N ILE A 83 16.97 0.64 -2.65
CA ILE A 83 17.46 1.71 -3.52
C ILE A 83 16.36 2.29 -4.43
N ALA A 84 15.19 1.65 -4.53
CA ALA A 84 14.06 2.19 -5.28
C ALA A 84 13.64 3.63 -4.87
N PRO A 85 13.73 4.08 -3.61
CA PRO A 85 13.47 5.47 -3.23
C PRO A 85 14.40 6.50 -3.91
N VAL A 86 15.52 6.09 -4.51
CA VAL A 86 16.34 6.97 -5.36
C VAL A 86 15.54 7.49 -6.55
N PHE A 87 14.56 6.71 -7.03
CA PHE A 87 13.63 7.17 -8.07
C PHE A 87 12.75 8.34 -7.59
N LEU A 88 12.73 8.69 -6.29
CA LEU A 88 12.07 9.90 -5.80
C LEU A 88 12.67 11.19 -6.38
N ILE A 89 13.90 11.14 -6.90
CA ILE A 89 14.59 12.26 -7.56
C ILE A 89 13.93 12.62 -8.90
N PHE A 90 13.26 11.66 -9.56
CA PHE A 90 12.55 11.97 -10.80
C PHE A 90 11.31 12.85 -10.55
N PRO A 91 11.01 13.79 -11.47
CA PRO A 91 9.82 14.64 -11.36
C PRO A 91 8.56 13.80 -11.10
N ARG A 92 7.74 14.24 -10.13
CA ARG A 92 6.47 13.59 -9.77
C ARG A 92 5.61 13.29 -11.00
N ILE A 93 5.56 14.20 -11.97
CA ILE A 93 4.81 14.06 -13.22
C ILE A 93 5.18 12.76 -13.96
N ILE A 94 6.47 12.44 -14.08
CA ILE A 94 6.93 11.25 -14.81
C ILE A 94 6.58 9.98 -14.03
N ARG A 95 6.89 9.98 -12.73
CA ARG A 95 6.63 8.84 -11.85
C ARG A 95 5.15 8.53 -11.71
N ASP A 96 4.33 9.57 -11.57
CA ASP A 96 2.88 9.41 -11.47
C ASP A 96 2.26 9.06 -12.82
N SER A 97 2.85 9.47 -13.95
CA SER A 97 2.39 9.01 -15.27
C SER A 97 2.61 7.51 -15.47
N ILE A 98 3.78 6.99 -15.07
CA ILE A 98 4.07 5.55 -15.06
C ILE A 98 3.13 4.83 -14.09
N TYR A 99 2.98 5.36 -12.87
CA TYR A 99 2.08 4.78 -11.87
C TYR A 99 0.63 4.77 -12.36
N ASN A 100 0.14 5.86 -12.96
CA ASN A 100 -1.22 5.98 -13.47
C ASN A 100 -1.45 5.01 -14.64
N ARG A 101 -0.46 4.73 -15.48
CA ARG A 101 -0.56 3.69 -16.52
C ARG A 101 -0.72 2.30 -15.89
N ILE A 102 0.08 1.97 -14.88
CA ILE A 102 -0.04 0.70 -14.15
C ILE A 102 -1.38 0.61 -13.42
N ALA A 103 -1.81 1.71 -12.79
CA ALA A 103 -3.08 1.79 -12.08
C ALA A 103 -4.29 1.70 -13.03
N ALA A 104 -4.23 2.33 -14.21
CA ALA A 104 -5.28 2.25 -15.22
C ALA A 104 -5.42 0.83 -15.78
N SER A 105 -4.31 0.11 -15.93
CA SER A 105 -4.32 -1.28 -16.36
C SER A 105 -4.49 -2.28 -15.21
N ARG A 106 -4.62 -1.83 -13.94
CA ARG A 106 -4.56 -2.73 -12.77
C ARG A 106 -5.65 -3.81 -12.76
N TYR A 107 -6.87 -3.48 -13.14
CA TYR A 107 -7.96 -4.44 -13.17
C TYR A 107 -7.91 -5.33 -14.42
N SER A 108 -7.30 -4.85 -15.51
CA SER A 108 -7.11 -5.63 -16.74
C SER A 108 -5.92 -6.59 -16.63
N LEU A 109 -4.83 -6.20 -15.94
CA LEU A 109 -3.61 -6.99 -15.78
C LEU A 109 -3.66 -7.92 -14.56
N PHE A 110 -4.27 -7.48 -13.46
CA PHE A 110 -4.27 -8.22 -12.20
C PHE A 110 -5.67 -8.67 -11.78
N GLY A 111 -6.75 -8.23 -12.44
CA GLY A 111 -8.12 -8.58 -12.08
C GLY A 111 -8.64 -7.89 -10.80
N LYS A 112 -9.90 -8.16 -10.47
CA LYS A 112 -10.47 -7.95 -9.11
C LYS A 112 -10.46 -9.28 -8.36
N LYS A 113 -10.32 -9.23 -7.03
CA LYS A 113 -10.36 -10.45 -6.21
C LYS A 113 -11.75 -10.65 -5.64
N ASP A 114 -12.32 -11.84 -5.86
CA ASP A 114 -13.53 -12.31 -5.17
C ASP A 114 -13.22 -13.07 -3.86
N ARG A 115 -11.94 -13.29 -3.53
CA ARG A 115 -11.54 -14.07 -2.35
C ARG A 115 -10.68 -13.25 -1.39
N CYS A 116 -11.19 -13.07 -0.18
CA CYS A 116 -10.41 -12.59 0.96
C CYS A 116 -9.17 -13.46 1.16
N TRP A 117 -8.00 -12.83 1.10
CA TRP A 117 -6.79 -13.48 1.57
C TRP A 117 -6.78 -13.41 3.10
N ILE A 118 -6.81 -14.58 3.75
CA ILE A 118 -6.82 -14.68 5.21
C ILE A 118 -5.35 -14.73 5.67
N PRO A 119 -4.91 -13.78 6.52
CA PRO A 119 -3.55 -13.79 7.05
C PRO A 119 -3.31 -15.02 7.93
N SER A 120 -2.10 -15.59 7.92
CA SER A 120 -1.73 -16.62 8.90
C SER A 120 -1.69 -16.05 10.33
N ALA A 121 -1.81 -16.90 11.34
CA ALA A 121 -1.84 -16.48 12.75
C ALA A 121 -0.65 -15.60 13.15
N GLU A 122 0.54 -15.87 12.59
CA GLU A 122 1.77 -15.11 12.85
C GLU A 122 1.69 -13.66 12.36
N ILE A 123 1.06 -13.44 11.20
CA ILE A 123 0.92 -12.10 10.61
C ILE A 123 -0.41 -11.46 10.98
N LYS A 124 -1.33 -12.16 11.66
CA LYS A 124 -2.64 -11.62 12.04
C LYS A 124 -2.49 -10.35 12.90
N ASN A 125 -1.54 -10.33 13.84
CA ASN A 125 -1.21 -9.16 14.67
C ASN A 125 -0.71 -7.93 13.88
N ARG A 126 -0.46 -8.10 12.57
CA ARG A 126 -0.06 -7.04 11.64
C ARG A 126 -1.26 -6.32 11.04
N PHE A 127 -2.43 -6.96 11.01
CA PHE A 127 -3.67 -6.42 10.48
C PHE A 127 -4.45 -5.79 11.62
N LEU A 128 -4.82 -4.53 11.46
CA LEU A 128 -5.55 -3.77 12.48
C LEU A 128 -7.06 -4.05 12.47
N ASP A 129 -7.51 -4.83 11.49
CA ASP A 129 -8.92 -5.03 11.11
C ASP A 129 -9.39 -6.50 11.19
N ILE A 130 -8.57 -7.42 11.73
CA ILE A 130 -8.83 -8.88 11.72
C ILE A 130 -8.54 -9.53 13.08
#